data_AF-A0AAV0WP19-F1
#
_entry.id   AF-A0AAV0WP19-F1
#
_cell.length_a   1.000
_cell.length_b   1.000
_cell.length_c   1.000
_cell.angle_alpha   90.00
_cell.angle_beta   90.00
_cell.angle_gamma   90.00
#
_symmetry.space_group_name_H-M   'P 1'
#
loop_
_entity.id
_entity.type
_entity.pdbx_description
1 polymer ?
#
loop_
_entity_poly.entity_id
_entity_poly.type
_entity_poly.pdbx_seq_one_letter_code
_entity_poly.pdbx_strand_id
1 'polypeptide(L)'
;MDKIYSILENSEECQFSIENVILSCIDYEYVPDVKTIRAKWLEKYGENMDISSTNKKTTTVSFRFTSQNILTKHWYENRKVNKEEERQRIVEAAAIIIREDIRSQINDTSSYLITQ
;
A
#
# COMPACT_ATOMS: atom_id res chain seq x y z
N MET A 1 2.54 6.09 -16.88
CA MET A 1 1.96 5.15 -15.89
C MET A 1 3.03 4.29 -15.23
N ASP A 2 4.05 3.83 -15.95
CA ASP A 2 5.10 2.95 -15.41
C ASP A 2 5.79 3.47 -14.15
N LYS A 3 6.02 4.78 -14.07
CA LYS A 3 6.63 5.40 -12.89
C LYS A 3 5.70 5.40 -11.66
N ILE A 4 4.40 5.63 -11.87
CA ILE A 4 3.39 5.49 -10.80
C ILE A 4 3.39 4.05 -10.29
N TYR A 5 3.41 3.07 -11.19
CA TYR A 5 3.50 1.67 -10.80
C TYR A 5 4.80 1.36 -10.05
N SER A 6 5.94 1.90 -10.51
CA SER A 6 7.23 1.77 -9.83
C SER A 6 7.22 2.36 -8.42
N ILE A 7 6.55 3.49 -8.21
CA ILE A 7 6.39 4.09 -6.87
C ILE A 7 5.54 3.18 -5.97
N LEU A 8 4.42 2.65 -6.47
CA LEU A 8 3.57 1.76 -5.69
C LEU A 8 4.24 0.41 -5.38
N GLU A 9 4.98 -0.15 -6.35
CA GLU A 9 5.56 -1.49 -6.23
C GLU A 9 6.87 -1.52 -5.43
N ASN A 10 7.63 -0.42 -5.41
CA ASN A 10 8.87 -0.31 -4.62
C ASN A 10 8.67 0.34 -3.26
N SER A 11 7.45 0.74 -2.92
CA SER A 11 7.17 1.34 -1.63
C SER A 11 6.92 0.27 -0.57
N GLU A 12 7.44 0.51 0.63
CA GLU A 12 7.14 -0.29 1.82
C GLU A 12 5.76 0.01 2.43
N GLU A 13 5.04 1.00 1.90
CA GLU A 13 3.72 1.40 2.36
C GLU A 13 2.63 0.58 1.66
N CYS A 14 1.62 0.12 2.40
CA CYS A 14 0.46 -0.58 1.84
C CYS A 14 -0.69 0.36 1.46
N GLN A 15 -0.57 1.64 1.82
CA GLN A 15 -1.61 2.66 1.67
C GLN A 15 -1.04 3.95 1.09
N PHE A 16 -1.78 4.53 0.14
CA PHE A 16 -1.39 5.76 -0.56
C PHE A 16 -2.59 6.68 -0.74
N SER A 17 -2.37 7.98 -0.59
CA SER A 17 -3.30 8.98 -1.12
C SER A 17 -3.02 9.16 -2.61
N ILE A 18 -4.06 9.19 -3.45
CA ILE A 18 -3.91 9.46 -4.89
C ILE A 18 -3.28 10.84 -5.09
N GLU A 19 -3.65 11.80 -4.25
CA GLU A 19 -3.11 13.15 -4.29
C GLU A 19 -1.59 13.16 -4.05
N ASN A 20 -1.08 12.39 -3.07
CA ASN A 20 0.37 12.25 -2.83
C ASN A 20 1.10 11.61 -4.01
N VAL A 21 0.49 10.62 -4.66
CA VAL A 21 1.08 9.99 -5.85
C VAL A 21 1.11 10.99 -7.02
N ILE A 22 0.06 11.79 -7.20
CA ILE A 22 0.03 12.87 -8.19
C ILE A 22 1.07 13.95 -7.89
N LEU A 23 1.23 14.36 -6.61
CA LEU A 23 2.25 15.31 -6.18
C LEU A 23 3.65 14.84 -6.57
N SER A 24 3.95 13.54 -6.40
CA SER A 24 5.24 12.96 -6.81
C SER A 24 5.47 12.95 -8.33
N CYS A 25 4.43 13.23 -9.12
CA CYS A 25 4.46 13.31 -10.58
C CYS A 25 4.35 14.74 -11.12
N ILE A 26 4.47 15.79 -10.28
CA ILE A 26 4.30 17.19 -10.73
C ILE A 26 5.41 17.66 -11.69
N ASP A 27 6.63 17.13 -11.56
CA ASP A 27 7.77 17.52 -12.40
C ASP A 27 7.73 16.93 -13.83
N TYR A 28 6.62 16.29 -14.21
CA TYR A 28 6.49 15.60 -15.50
C TYR A 28 5.65 16.40 -16.49
N GLU A 29 5.99 16.24 -17.76
CA GLU A 29 5.28 16.82 -18.90
C GLU A 29 3.80 16.39 -18.97
N TYR A 30 3.45 15.27 -18.33
CA TYR A 30 2.07 14.78 -18.24
C TYR A 30 1.71 14.28 -16.85
N VAL A 31 0.75 14.95 -16.21
CA VAL A 31 0.15 14.55 -14.94
C VAL A 31 -1.22 13.90 -15.23
N PRO A 32 -1.39 12.59 -15.02
CA PRO A 32 -2.65 11.92 -15.27
C PRO A 32 -3.73 12.34 -14.26
N ASP A 33 -4.96 12.51 -14.74
CA ASP A 33 -6.12 12.79 -13.87
C ASP A 33 -6.44 11.59 -12.95
N VAL A 34 -7.04 11.88 -11.80
CA VAL A 34 -7.47 10.92 -10.79
C VAL A 34 -8.33 9.80 -11.40
N LYS A 35 -9.22 10.14 -12.35
CA LYS A 35 -10.07 9.16 -13.03
C LYS A 35 -9.25 8.16 -13.86
N THR A 36 -8.25 8.66 -14.57
CA THR A 36 -7.34 7.84 -15.40
C THR A 36 -6.52 6.91 -14.52
N ILE A 37 -5.98 7.43 -13.41
CA ILE A 37 -5.24 6.64 -12.42
C ILE A 37 -6.14 5.53 -11.86
N ARG A 38 -7.35 5.88 -11.42
CA ARG A 38 -8.30 4.92 -10.84
C ARG A 38 -8.67 3.80 -11.82
N ALA A 39 -8.98 4.14 -13.07
CA ALA A 39 -9.30 3.15 -14.09
C ALA A 39 -8.12 2.20 -14.34
N LYS A 40 -6.91 2.75 -14.48
CA LYS A 40 -5.68 1.97 -14.71
C LYS A 40 -5.25 1.13 -13.53
N TRP A 41 -5.59 1.55 -12.31
CA TRP A 41 -5.30 0.80 -11.09
C TRP A 41 -6.27 -0.36 -10.91
N LEU A 42 -7.57 -0.14 -11.15
CA LEU A 42 -8.56 -1.21 -11.18
C LEU A 42 -8.26 -2.23 -12.28
N GLU A 43 -7.83 -1.78 -13.46
CA GLU A 43 -7.43 -2.65 -14.57
C GLU A 43 -6.23 -3.55 -14.21
N LYS A 44 -5.21 -3.01 -13.53
CA LYS A 44 -3.98 -3.74 -13.21
C LYS A 44 -4.06 -4.59 -11.95
N TYR A 45 -4.68 -4.06 -10.88
CA TYR A 45 -4.64 -4.66 -9.55
C TYR A 45 -5.98 -5.31 -9.15
N GLY A 46 -7.09 -4.94 -9.78
CA GLY A 46 -8.40 -5.56 -9.59
C GLY A 46 -8.82 -5.63 -8.12
N GLU A 47 -9.18 -6.82 -7.66
CA GLU A 47 -9.61 -7.09 -6.28
C GLU A 47 -8.51 -7.00 -5.22
N ASN A 48 -7.24 -6.93 -5.66
CA ASN A 48 -6.09 -6.79 -4.75
C ASN A 48 -5.91 -5.35 -4.24
N MET A 49 -6.73 -4.41 -4.72
CA MET A 49 -6.66 -3.00 -4.35
C MET A 49 -8.05 -2.52 -3.94
N ASP A 50 -8.12 -1.92 -2.76
CA ASP A 50 -9.31 -1.25 -2.25
C ASP A 50 -9.14 0.27 -2.34
N ILE A 51 -10.18 0.97 -2.81
CA ILE A 51 -10.16 2.41 -3.01
C ILE A 51 -11.26 3.00 -2.14
N SER A 52 -10.86 3.64 -1.05
CA SER A 52 -11.76 4.30 -0.11
C SER A 52 -11.66 5.82 -0.27
N SER A 53 -12.80 6.50 -0.18
CA SER A 53 -12.84 7.96 -0.20
C SER A 53 -13.46 8.47 1.08
N THR A 54 -12.72 9.29 1.83
CA THR A 54 -13.21 9.90 3.06
C THR A 54 -13.67 11.32 2.75
N ASN A 55 -14.95 11.62 3.02
CA ASN A 55 -15.55 12.95 2.97
C ASN A 55 -15.16 13.82 1.76
N LYS A 56 -15.27 13.28 0.53
CA LYS A 56 -15.14 13.98 -0.76
C LYS A 56 -13.80 14.69 -1.03
N LYS A 57 -12.77 14.55 -0.18
CA LYS A 57 -11.52 15.34 -0.29
C LYS A 57 -10.25 14.53 -0.49
N THR A 58 -10.20 13.30 0.00
CA THR A 58 -9.02 12.45 -0.14
C THR A 58 -9.44 11.05 -0.55
N THR A 59 -8.81 10.56 -1.62
CA THR A 59 -8.98 9.18 -2.07
C THR A 59 -7.76 8.38 -1.62
N THR A 60 -7.98 7.49 -0.66
CA THR A 60 -6.97 6.58 -0.16
C THR A 60 -7.10 5.24 -0.86
N VAL A 61 -5.96 4.67 -1.22
CA VAL A 61 -5.88 3.39 -1.91
C VAL A 61 -5.03 2.45 -1.06
N SER A 62 -5.57 1.27 -0.80
CA SER A 62 -4.97 0.26 0.06
C SER A 62 -4.83 -1.04 -0.72
N PHE A 63 -3.69 -1.70 -0.64
CA PHE A 63 -3.55 -3.04 -1.19
C PHE A 63 -4.03 -4.09 -0.19
N ARG A 64 -4.94 -4.97 -0.62
CA ARG A 64 -5.65 -5.92 0.25
C ARG A 64 -4.84 -7.17 0.61
N PHE A 65 -3.89 -7.55 -0.25
CA PHE A 65 -3.13 -8.81 -0.13
C PHE A 65 -1.61 -8.64 -0.29
N THR A 66 -1.10 -7.40 -0.28
CA THR A 66 0.34 -7.13 -0.41
C THR A 66 1.13 -7.75 0.73
N SER A 67 0.63 -7.67 1.97
CA SER A 67 1.30 -8.30 3.12
C SER A 67 1.50 -9.79 2.88
N GLN A 68 0.44 -10.56 2.60
CA GLN A 68 0.53 -12.02 2.45
C GLN A 68 1.42 -12.46 1.28
N ASN A 69 1.33 -11.82 0.10
CA ASN A 69 2.15 -12.20 -1.06
C ASN A 69 3.61 -11.80 -0.93
N ILE A 70 3.90 -10.61 -0.40
CA ILE A 70 5.28 -10.15 -0.14
C ILE A 70 5.91 -11.05 0.92
N LEU A 71 5.20 -11.33 2.02
CA LEU A 71 5.68 -12.21 3.08
C LEU A 71 5.93 -13.63 2.56
N THR A 72 5.02 -14.20 1.77
CA THR A 72 5.16 -15.59 1.33
C THR A 72 6.32 -15.75 0.34
N LYS A 73 6.46 -14.90 -0.68
CA LYS A 73 7.59 -15.00 -1.62
C LYS A 73 8.93 -14.67 -0.95
N HIS A 74 9.00 -13.56 -0.22
CA HIS A 74 10.24 -13.11 0.41
C HIS A 74 10.71 -14.06 1.52
N TRP A 75 9.79 -14.79 2.18
CA TRP A 75 10.13 -15.77 3.20
C TRP A 75 10.90 -16.97 2.67
N TYR A 76 10.47 -17.53 1.54
CA TYR A 76 11.11 -18.71 0.93
C TYR A 76 12.38 -18.37 0.15
N GLU A 77 12.44 -17.19 -0.50
CA GLU A 77 13.56 -16.81 -1.36
C GLU A 77 14.78 -16.29 -0.56
N ASN A 78 14.60 -15.70 0.62
CA ASN A 78 15.68 -15.02 1.37
C ASN A 78 16.20 -15.78 2.60
N ARG A 79 15.97 -17.10 2.67
CA ARG A 79 16.39 -17.92 3.81
C ARG A 79 17.92 -17.93 3.94
N LYS A 80 18.45 -17.42 5.05
CA LYS A 80 19.90 -17.33 5.28
C LYS A 80 20.43 -18.63 5.88
N VAL A 81 21.65 -19.00 5.50
CA VAL A 81 22.34 -20.21 6.02
C VAL A 81 22.89 -19.95 7.44
N ASN A 82 23.23 -18.71 7.75
CA ASN A 82 23.70 -18.31 9.07
C ASN A 82 22.52 -18.16 10.06
N LYS A 83 22.62 -18.82 11.22
CA LYS A 83 21.57 -18.82 12.26
C LYS A 83 21.29 -17.44 12.85
N GLU A 84 22.31 -16.60 13.04
CA GLU A 84 22.14 -15.30 13.68
C GLU A 84 21.45 -14.31 12.74
N GLU A 85 21.85 -14.30 11.47
CA GLU A 85 21.22 -13.53 10.39
C GLU A 85 19.79 -14.01 10.12
N GLU A 86 19.56 -15.32 10.16
CA GLU A 86 18.23 -15.88 10.00
C GLU A 86 17.32 -15.49 11.16
N ARG A 87 17.84 -15.46 12.40
CA ARG A 87 17.09 -14.96 13.56
C ARG A 87 16.69 -13.50 13.40
N GLN A 88 17.60 -12.63 12.93
CA GLN A 88 17.28 -11.23 12.64
C GLN A 88 16.20 -11.11 11.56
N ARG A 89 16.35 -11.84 10.44
CA ARG A 89 15.37 -11.85 9.35
C ARG A 89 13.97 -12.25 9.83
N ILE A 90 13.88 -13.25 10.71
CA ILE A 90 12.60 -13.71 11.29
C ILE A 90 11.95 -12.59 12.12
N VAL A 91 12.73 -11.90 12.95
CA VAL A 91 12.23 -10.81 13.80
C VAL A 91 11.77 -9.63 12.94
N GLU A 92 12.54 -9.26 11.92
CA GLU A 92 12.15 -8.21 10.96
C GLU A 92 10.88 -8.57 10.20
N ALA A 93 10.75 -9.80 9.72
CA ALA A 93 9.55 -10.27 9.04
C ALA A 93 8.31 -10.22 9.97
N ALA A 94 8.46 -10.64 11.23
CA ALA A 94 7.40 -10.55 12.23
C ALA A 94 7.00 -9.09 12.50
N ALA A 95 7.96 -8.18 12.59
CA ALA A 95 7.69 -6.75 12.78
C ALA A 95 6.90 -6.16 11.60
N ILE A 96 7.25 -6.54 10.36
CA ILE A 96 6.52 -6.13 9.15
C ILE A 96 5.09 -6.67 9.20
N ILE A 97 4.87 -7.96 9.48
CA ILE A 97 3.53 -8.55 9.61
C ILE A 97 2.66 -7.74 10.56
N ILE A 98 3.15 -7.51 11.78
CA ILE A 98 2.40 -6.82 12.83
C ILE A 98 2.09 -5.38 12.41
N ARG A 99 3.06 -4.68 11.81
CA ARG A 99 2.86 -3.32 11.30
C ARG A 99 1.77 -3.28 10.24
N GLU A 100 1.79 -4.22 9.29
CA GLU A 100 0.82 -4.26 8.20
C GLU A 100 -0.58 -4.69 8.69
N ASP A 101 -0.68 -5.59 9.67
CA ASP A 101 -1.94 -5.95 10.32
C ASP A 101 -2.59 -4.73 11.00
N ILE A 102 -1.79 -3.91 11.69
CA ILE A 102 -2.26 -2.66 12.30
C ILE A 102 -2.74 -1.68 11.22
N ARG A 103 -1.97 -1.51 10.13
CA ARG A 103 -2.33 -0.60 9.03
C ARG A 103 -3.59 -1.04 8.27
N SER A 104 -3.82 -2.35 8.20
CA SER A 104 -4.97 -2.94 7.50
C SER A 104 -6.25 -2.93 8.34
N GLN A 105 -6.19 -2.54 9.61
CA GLN A 105 -7.40 -2.40 10.44
C GLN A 105 -8.25 -1.23 9.93
N ILE A 106 -9.48 -1.56 9.53
CA ILE A 106 -10.53 -0.58 9.27
C ILE A 106 -11.10 -0.20 10.64
N ASN A 107 -10.68 0.97 11.15
CA ASN A 107 -11.26 1.51 12.37
C ASN A 107 -12.67 2.03 12.09
N ASP A 108 -13.66 1.40 12.73
CA ASP A 108 -15.04 1.87 12.67
C ASP A 108 -15.12 3.24 13.34
N THR A 109 -15.40 4.25 12.54
CA THR A 109 -15.52 5.64 12.98
C THR A 109 -16.97 6.07 13.15
N SER A 110 -17.93 5.15 12.98
CA SER A 110 -19.36 5.42 13.06
C SER A 110 -19.84 5.94 14.42
N SER A 111 -19.08 5.68 15.49
CA SER A 111 -19.41 6.12 16.85
C SER A 111 -18.82 7.48 17.24
N TYR A 112 -17.96 8.09 16.43
CA TYR A 112 -17.48 9.45 16.70
C TYR A 112 -18.51 10.44 16.16
N LEU A 113 -19.48 10.80 17.00
CA LEU A 113 -20.37 11.92 16.76
C LEU A 113 -19.52 13.19 16.68
N ILE A 114 -19.28 13.69 15.47
CA ILE A 114 -18.70 15.02 15.26
C ILE A 114 -19.79 16.02 15.64
N THR A 115 -19.69 16.60 16.84
CA THR A 115 -20.46 17.78 17.22
C THR A 115 -20.11 18.91 16.24
N GLN A 116 -21.12 19.36 15.48
CA GLN A 116 -21.03 20.53 14.59
C GLN A 116 -20.99 21.83 15.39
#